data_AF-X0WK27-F1
#
_entry.id   AF-X0WK27-F1
#
_cell.length_a   1.000
_cell.length_b   1.000
_cell.length_c   1.000
_cell.angle_alpha   90.00
_cell.angle_beta   90.00
_cell.angle_gamma   90.00
#
_symmetry.space_group_name_H-M   'P 1'
#
loop_
_entity.id
_entity.type
_entity.pdbx_description
1 polymer ?
#
loop_
_entity_poly.entity_id
_entity_poly.type
_entity_poly.pdbx_seq_one_letter_code
_entity_poly.pdbx_strand_id
1 'polypeptide(L)'
;MPVMAVHTNVTATITQVGATNEFDIVVSWSGGGSPPRAFAIDVNVGDGNTITAVSNYHTGESNAVGKGYGIFPGNFARVMDANFDSWDDGNYTPVAKPNDLPGGTLGGIGTSGVTLELGSLYVGAPNQPANPSTLARIKVSGDCTVCLATNIGRGKIVLENGNEPNDLSIGCTAITIVCTVPDVLGDANVMAQVAIQGAGFTIGDITTVCSDTIADGNVISTDPVAYTTPGCNTDVNLVVSAGQPTVPDVV
;
A
#
# COMPACT_ATOMS: atom_id res chain seq x y z
N MET A 1 -35.35 29.31 -12.25
CA MET A 1 -35.03 28.04 -11.56
C MET A 1 -33.62 28.20 -11.01
N PRO A 2 -33.31 27.85 -9.75
CA PRO A 2 -31.92 27.85 -9.31
C PRO A 2 -31.20 26.81 -10.18
N VAL A 3 -30.11 27.23 -10.83
CA VAL A 3 -29.19 26.28 -11.46
C VAL A 3 -28.64 25.45 -10.31
N MET A 4 -28.96 24.15 -10.28
CA MET A 4 -28.29 23.22 -9.38
C MET A 4 -26.81 23.40 -9.64
N ALA A 5 -26.07 23.90 -8.65
CA ALA A 5 -24.63 23.98 -8.76
C ALA A 5 -24.15 22.55 -9.04
N VAL A 6 -23.43 22.41 -10.14
CA VAL A 6 -22.76 21.17 -10.50
C VAL A 6 -21.67 21.01 -9.44
N HIS A 7 -21.77 19.99 -8.59
CA HIS A 7 -20.85 19.79 -7.47
C HIS A 7 -19.86 18.69 -7.82
N THR A 8 -18.58 19.01 -7.80
CA THR A 8 -17.53 17.99 -7.86
C THR A 8 -17.47 17.21 -6.55
N ASN A 9 -17.80 15.92 -6.61
CA ASN A 9 -17.63 15.01 -5.49
C ASN A 9 -16.33 14.25 -5.64
N VAL A 10 -15.38 14.43 -4.73
CA VAL A 10 -14.16 13.63 -4.67
C VAL A 10 -14.41 12.46 -3.72
N THR A 11 -14.10 11.26 -4.18
CA THR A 11 -14.23 10.03 -3.41
C THR A 11 -12.87 9.38 -3.25
N ALA A 12 -12.52 9.01 -2.02
CA ALA A 12 -11.35 8.18 -1.75
C ALA A 12 -11.77 6.82 -1.19
N THR A 13 -11.16 5.76 -1.72
CA THR A 13 -11.42 4.36 -1.35
C THR A 13 -10.12 3.61 -1.11
N ILE A 14 -10.21 2.51 -0.36
CA ILE A 14 -9.10 1.58 -0.16
C ILE A 14 -9.39 0.32 -0.97
N THR A 15 -8.39 -0.16 -1.70
CA THR A 15 -8.44 -1.46 -2.37
C THR A 15 -7.24 -2.30 -1.92
N GLN A 16 -7.48 -3.50 -1.39
CA GLN A 16 -6.41 -4.43 -1.09
C GLN A 16 -5.77 -4.96 -2.38
N VAL A 17 -4.44 -5.07 -2.38
CA VAL A 17 -3.67 -5.57 -3.52
C VAL A 17 -3.44 -7.08 -3.35
N GLY A 18 -4.26 -7.89 -4.01
CA GLY A 18 -4.17 -9.35 -3.92
C GLY A 18 -4.36 -9.85 -2.48
N ALA A 19 -3.71 -10.95 -2.12
CA ALA A 19 -3.66 -11.49 -0.76
C ALA A 19 -2.48 -10.92 0.04
N THR A 20 -2.16 -9.63 -0.10
CA THR A 20 -1.01 -9.02 0.59
C THR A 20 -1.44 -8.01 1.63
N ASN A 21 -0.50 -7.59 2.48
CA ASN A 21 -0.65 -6.45 3.39
C ASN A 21 -0.45 -5.10 2.68
N GLU A 22 -0.72 -5.03 1.37
CA GLU A 22 -0.63 -3.80 0.59
C GLU A 22 -2.01 -3.29 0.18
N PHE A 23 -2.18 -1.98 0.21
CA PHE A 23 -3.43 -1.31 -0.08
C PHE A 23 -3.21 -0.09 -0.96
N ASP A 24 -3.94 -0.06 -2.08
CA ASP A 24 -4.02 1.13 -2.92
C ASP A 24 -5.07 2.09 -2.35
N ILE A 25 -4.63 3.32 -2.10
CA ILE A 25 -5.51 4.44 -1.80
C ILE A 25 -5.89 5.05 -3.13
N VAL A 26 -7.13 4.86 -3.55
CA VAL A 26 -7.62 5.27 -4.86
C VAL A 26 -8.49 6.50 -4.70
N VAL A 27 -8.24 7.51 -5.53
CA VAL A 27 -9.06 8.71 -5.62
C VAL A 27 -9.79 8.76 -6.95
N SER A 28 -11.04 9.22 -6.90
CA SER A 28 -11.87 9.46 -8.06
C SER A 28 -12.71 10.70 -7.85
N TRP A 29 -13.24 11.28 -8.91
CA TRP A 29 -14.17 12.39 -8.81
C TRP A 29 -15.27 12.31 -9.86
N SER A 30 -16.42 12.90 -9.56
CA SER A 30 -17.59 12.90 -10.42
C SER A 30 -18.35 14.22 -10.29
N GLY A 31 -19.33 14.45 -11.17
CA GLY A 31 -20.22 15.59 -11.05
C GLY A 31 -19.78 16.84 -11.80
N GLY A 32 -19.26 16.72 -13.02
CA GLY A 32 -19.19 17.79 -14.04
C GLY A 32 -18.27 18.99 -13.78
N GLY A 33 -17.75 19.19 -12.57
CA GLY A 33 -16.82 20.26 -12.24
C GLY A 33 -15.34 19.90 -12.41
N SER A 34 -14.48 20.83 -12.01
CA SER A 34 -13.04 20.80 -12.30
C SER A 34 -12.27 19.81 -11.41
N PRO A 35 -11.15 19.23 -11.87
CA PRO A 35 -10.39 18.23 -11.11
C PRO A 35 -9.85 18.78 -9.77
N PRO A 36 -9.63 17.90 -8.77
CA PRO A 36 -8.98 18.30 -7.52
C PRO A 36 -7.52 18.68 -7.76
N ARG A 37 -7.10 19.75 -7.08
CA ARG A 37 -5.74 20.33 -7.13
C ARG A 37 -5.03 20.27 -5.78
N ALA A 38 -5.76 20.22 -4.67
CA ALA A 38 -5.20 19.89 -3.38
C ALA A 38 -6.22 19.26 -2.44
N PHE A 39 -5.79 18.32 -1.61
CA PHE A 39 -6.52 17.81 -0.45
C PHE A 39 -5.58 16.98 0.42
N ALA A 40 -5.98 16.70 1.66
CA ALA A 40 -5.27 15.80 2.55
C ALA A 40 -6.21 14.69 3.06
N ILE A 41 -5.72 13.45 3.03
CA ILE A 41 -6.41 12.26 3.51
C ILE A 41 -5.57 11.60 4.60
N ASP A 42 -6.19 11.27 5.72
CA ASP A 42 -5.55 10.46 6.75
C ASP A 42 -5.84 8.99 6.49
N VAL A 43 -4.77 8.19 6.42
CA VAL A 43 -4.82 6.73 6.38
C VAL A 43 -4.42 6.21 7.75
N ASN A 44 -5.32 5.52 8.44
CA ASN A 44 -5.10 4.95 9.75
C ASN A 44 -5.10 3.43 9.66
N VAL A 45 -4.22 2.79 10.43
CA VAL A 45 -4.15 1.33 10.57
C VAL A 45 -4.44 0.95 12.02
N GLY A 46 -5.31 -0.04 12.20
CA GLY A 46 -5.80 -0.48 13.49
C GLY A 46 -4.96 -1.59 14.13
N ASP A 47 -5.48 -2.16 15.21
CA ASP A 47 -5.03 -3.43 15.78
C ASP A 47 -3.55 -3.45 16.23
N GLY A 48 -3.00 -2.28 16.56
CA GLY A 48 -1.59 -2.13 16.97
C GLY A 48 -0.59 -2.27 15.81
N ASN A 49 -1.06 -2.37 14.57
CA ASN A 49 -0.22 -2.45 13.39
C ASN A 49 0.35 -1.07 13.00
N THR A 50 1.35 -1.10 12.14
CA THR A 50 2.03 0.08 11.63
C THR A 50 2.11 0.05 10.12
N ILE A 51 2.23 1.24 9.52
CA ILE A 51 2.54 1.39 8.11
C ILE A 51 4.03 1.14 7.92
N THR A 52 4.42 0.13 7.16
CA THR A 52 5.82 -0.25 6.96
C THR A 52 6.42 0.31 5.67
N ALA A 53 5.59 0.67 4.69
CA ALA A 53 6.04 1.32 3.46
C ALA A 53 4.93 2.17 2.84
N VAL A 54 5.32 3.19 2.08
CA VAL A 54 4.44 3.95 1.17
C VAL A 54 5.11 3.99 -0.21
N SER A 55 4.39 3.64 -1.26
CA SER A 55 4.91 3.51 -2.63
C SER A 55 3.85 3.90 -3.66
N ASN A 56 4.16 3.77 -4.96
CA ASN A 56 3.22 4.01 -6.06
C ASN A 56 2.46 5.36 -5.97
N TYR A 57 3.16 6.40 -5.52
CA TYR A 57 2.65 7.76 -5.45
C TYR A 57 3.38 8.63 -6.47
N HIS A 58 2.68 9.63 -7.01
CA HIS A 58 3.24 10.47 -8.07
C HIS A 58 4.16 11.55 -7.48
N THR A 59 5.38 11.65 -8.01
CA THR A 59 6.36 12.70 -7.67
C THR A 59 6.58 13.58 -8.89
N GLY A 60 5.68 14.54 -9.11
CA GLY A 60 5.82 15.54 -10.15
C GLY A 60 5.88 16.92 -9.51
N GLU A 61 6.96 17.67 -9.74
CA GLU A 61 6.90 19.08 -9.44
C GLU A 61 5.83 19.73 -10.32
N SER A 62 4.99 20.54 -9.71
CA SER A 62 4.09 21.44 -10.41
C SER A 62 4.82 22.77 -10.52
N ASN A 63 5.83 22.84 -11.40
CA ASN A 63 6.64 24.05 -11.60
C ASN A 63 6.47 24.59 -13.05
N ALA A 64 7.09 25.73 -13.35
CA ALA A 64 6.91 26.41 -14.64
C ALA A 64 7.46 25.62 -15.85
N VAL A 65 8.39 24.68 -15.63
CA VAL A 65 9.12 23.91 -16.65
C VAL A 65 8.70 22.43 -16.62
N GLY A 66 8.68 21.81 -15.45
CA GLY A 66 8.11 20.49 -15.17
C GLY A 66 6.66 20.66 -14.71
N LYS A 67 5.71 20.32 -15.59
CA LYS A 67 4.28 20.31 -15.27
C LYS A 67 3.91 18.97 -14.64
N GLY A 68 3.21 18.98 -13.52
CA GLY A 68 2.83 17.79 -12.78
C GLY A 68 2.05 18.09 -11.52
N TYR A 69 1.87 17.07 -10.70
CA TYR A 69 1.31 17.13 -9.35
C TYR A 69 2.15 16.25 -8.45
N GLY A 70 2.18 16.56 -7.16
CA GLY A 70 2.89 15.79 -6.15
C GLY A 70 1.91 15.15 -5.20
N ILE A 71 2.18 13.90 -4.85
CA ILE A 71 1.61 13.26 -3.67
C ILE A 71 2.69 13.26 -2.60
N PHE A 72 2.37 13.88 -1.48
CA PHE A 72 3.27 14.08 -0.35
C PHE A 72 2.73 13.31 0.86
N PRO A 73 3.24 12.11 1.14
CA PRO A 73 2.95 11.42 2.40
C PRO A 73 3.53 12.25 3.56
N GLY A 74 2.67 12.77 4.43
CA GLY A 74 2.99 13.69 5.51
C GLY A 74 4.13 13.22 6.43
N ASN A 75 4.73 14.24 7.07
CA ASN A 75 5.90 14.19 7.97
C ASN A 75 7.30 14.12 7.30
N PHE A 76 7.68 15.21 6.63
CA PHE A 76 9.03 15.42 6.06
C PHE A 76 9.83 16.44 6.88
N ALA A 77 10.93 16.04 7.53
CA ALA A 77 12.07 16.94 7.73
C ALA A 77 13.42 16.22 7.92
N ARG A 78 14.38 16.59 7.07
CA ARG A 78 15.57 17.41 7.38
C ARG A 78 16.24 17.75 6.04
N VAL A 79 16.67 18.98 5.73
CA VAL A 79 17.16 20.10 6.55
C VAL A 79 16.72 21.43 5.90
N MET A 80 16.00 22.30 6.62
CA MET A 80 16.14 23.74 6.36
C MET A 80 17.45 24.17 7.03
N ASP A 81 18.51 24.23 6.24
CA ASP A 81 19.60 25.17 6.47
C ASP A 81 18.99 26.57 6.22
N ALA A 82 19.45 27.60 6.93
CA ALA A 82 19.05 28.98 6.66
C ALA A 82 19.32 29.44 5.21
N ASN A 83 19.96 28.62 4.37
CA ASN A 83 20.25 28.80 2.95
C ASN A 83 19.58 27.72 2.08
N PHE A 84 18.25 27.77 1.93
CA PHE A 84 17.51 26.91 1.01
C PHE A 84 17.53 27.47 -0.42
N ASP A 85 18.33 26.88 -1.32
CA ASP A 85 18.56 27.41 -2.68
C ASP A 85 18.19 26.48 -3.85
N SER A 86 17.70 25.24 -3.63
CA SER A 86 17.26 24.39 -4.76
C SER A 86 16.41 23.20 -4.33
N TRP A 87 15.46 22.82 -5.21
CA TRP A 87 14.60 21.63 -5.09
C TRP A 87 15.18 20.41 -5.83
N ASP A 88 16.31 20.56 -6.51
CA ASP A 88 16.95 19.54 -7.36
C ASP A 88 18.08 18.79 -6.62
N ASP A 89 17.74 18.10 -5.51
CA ASP A 89 18.68 17.17 -4.85
C ASP A 89 18.30 15.72 -5.19
N GLY A 90 19.18 15.04 -5.92
CA GLY A 90 19.09 13.62 -6.27
C GLY A 90 19.11 12.65 -5.08
N ASN A 91 19.19 13.14 -3.84
CA ASN A 91 19.06 12.35 -2.61
C ASN A 91 17.67 12.43 -1.94
N TYR A 92 16.67 13.04 -2.59
CA TYR A 92 15.29 13.05 -2.10
C TYR A 92 14.74 11.62 -1.99
N THR A 93 14.82 11.05 -0.78
CA THR A 93 14.24 9.75 -0.43
C THR A 93 13.26 9.98 0.74
N PRO A 94 11.96 10.02 0.48
CA PRO A 94 10.98 10.43 1.47
C PRO A 94 10.59 9.25 2.35
N VAL A 95 11.29 9.08 3.47
CA VAL A 95 10.95 8.05 4.47
C VAL A 95 10.81 8.71 5.84
N ALA A 96 9.61 8.63 6.41
CA ALA A 96 9.17 9.32 7.63
C ALA A 96 9.84 8.83 8.93
N LYS A 97 9.90 9.70 9.95
CA LYS A 97 10.36 9.37 11.32
C LYS A 97 9.25 9.65 12.36
N PRO A 98 8.97 8.76 13.33
CA PRO A 98 7.84 8.85 14.26
C PRO A 98 7.70 10.09 15.17
N ASN A 99 8.71 10.97 15.28
CA ASN A 99 8.76 12.04 16.29
C ASN A 99 8.69 13.46 15.69
N ASP A 100 8.20 13.58 14.46
CA ASP A 100 8.09 14.85 13.75
C ASP A 100 6.60 15.06 13.42
N LEU A 101 5.99 16.11 13.95
CA LEU A 101 4.54 16.36 13.88
C LEU A 101 4.32 17.82 13.48
N PRO A 102 4.50 18.20 12.20
CA PRO A 102 4.02 19.49 11.72
C PRO A 102 2.50 19.46 11.83
N GLY A 103 1.98 20.15 12.85
CA GLY A 103 0.62 20.03 13.40
C GLY A 103 -0.45 19.66 12.38
N GLY A 104 -1.23 18.63 12.68
CA GLY A 104 -2.31 18.15 11.83
C GLY A 104 -1.91 17.11 10.78
N THR A 105 -0.75 16.44 10.91
CA THR A 105 -0.43 15.22 10.13
C THR A 105 -0.23 14.02 11.04
N LEU A 106 -0.45 12.83 10.50
CA LEU A 106 -0.16 11.56 11.17
C LEU A 106 1.34 11.21 11.04
N GLY A 107 1.80 10.28 11.89
CA GLY A 107 3.22 10.04 12.12
C GLY A 107 4.00 9.39 10.97
N GLY A 108 3.32 8.79 9.99
CA GLY A 108 3.90 8.17 8.80
C GLY A 108 4.36 6.73 9.02
N ILE A 109 5.42 6.34 8.29
CA ILE A 109 6.03 5.01 8.37
C ILE A 109 6.49 4.70 9.81
N GLY A 110 6.25 3.46 10.25
CA GLY A 110 6.51 3.01 11.61
C GLY A 110 5.46 3.43 12.62
N THR A 111 4.37 4.07 12.18
CA THR A 111 3.27 4.50 13.05
C THR A 111 1.93 3.94 12.56
N SER A 112 0.88 4.13 13.35
CA SER A 112 -0.47 3.66 13.04
C SER A 112 -1.22 4.56 12.04
N GLY A 113 -0.54 5.49 11.37
CA GLY A 113 -1.19 6.26 10.31
C GLY A 113 -0.28 7.20 9.57
N VAL A 114 -0.66 7.55 8.34
CA VAL A 114 0.03 8.49 7.45
C VAL A 114 -0.99 9.45 6.86
N THR A 115 -0.65 10.72 6.78
CA THR A 115 -1.43 11.68 5.98
C THR A 115 -0.93 11.63 4.55
N LEU A 116 -1.80 11.57 3.55
CA LEU A 116 -1.43 11.69 2.13
C LEU A 116 -1.96 13.02 1.62
N GLU A 117 -1.06 13.85 1.11
CA GLU A 117 -1.42 15.16 0.57
C GLU A 117 -1.26 15.18 -0.93
N LEU A 118 -2.32 15.56 -1.63
CA LEU A 118 -2.22 15.92 -3.03
C LEU A 118 -1.95 17.42 -3.14
N GLY A 119 -1.01 17.80 -3.99
CA GLY A 119 -0.73 19.20 -4.31
C GLY A 119 -0.43 19.40 -5.79
N SER A 120 -1.01 20.44 -6.36
CA SER A 120 -0.75 20.93 -7.72
C SER A 120 -0.95 22.43 -7.78
N LEU A 121 -0.02 23.13 -8.45
CA LEU A 121 -0.01 24.59 -8.55
C LEU A 121 -0.57 25.09 -9.89
N TYR A 122 -0.56 24.25 -10.92
CA TYR A 122 -0.95 24.62 -12.29
C TYR A 122 -2.24 23.95 -12.74
N VAL A 123 -2.96 24.63 -13.63
CA VAL A 123 -4.21 24.17 -14.23
C VAL A 123 -3.98 23.28 -15.46
N GLY A 124 -4.96 22.45 -15.79
CA GLY A 124 -4.94 21.55 -16.95
C GLY A 124 -3.96 20.37 -16.84
N ALA A 125 -4.11 19.40 -17.75
CA ALA A 125 -3.23 18.23 -17.79
C ALA A 125 -1.77 18.63 -18.15
N PRO A 126 -0.74 17.97 -17.59
CA PRO A 126 -0.78 16.78 -16.73
C PRO A 126 -0.81 17.10 -15.21
N ASN A 127 -1.29 18.28 -14.79
CA ASN A 127 -1.16 18.75 -13.41
C ASN A 127 -2.20 18.16 -12.44
N GLN A 128 -2.96 17.12 -12.82
CA GLN A 128 -3.89 16.39 -11.95
C GLN A 128 -3.63 14.89 -12.04
N PRO A 129 -4.08 14.09 -11.05
CA PRO A 129 -4.22 12.65 -11.22
C PRO A 129 -5.09 12.29 -12.42
N ALA A 130 -5.01 11.02 -12.84
CA ALA A 130 -6.05 10.42 -13.66
C ALA A 130 -7.33 10.21 -12.82
N ASN A 131 -8.46 9.94 -13.48
CA ASN A 131 -9.73 9.67 -12.82
C ASN A 131 -10.34 8.33 -13.29
N PRO A 132 -10.39 7.30 -12.44
CA PRO A 132 -9.76 7.21 -11.12
C PRO A 132 -8.23 7.11 -11.21
N SER A 133 -7.53 7.30 -10.08
CA SER A 133 -6.09 7.05 -9.95
C SER A 133 -5.73 6.56 -8.57
N THR A 134 -4.74 5.67 -8.49
CA THR A 134 -4.04 5.40 -7.24
C THR A 134 -3.27 6.65 -6.82
N LEU A 135 -3.53 7.10 -5.60
CA LEU A 135 -2.86 8.22 -4.96
C LEU A 135 -1.52 7.76 -4.37
N ALA A 136 -1.56 6.67 -3.63
CA ALA A 136 -0.42 5.98 -3.07
C ALA A 136 -0.81 4.54 -2.75
N ARG A 137 0.19 3.69 -2.58
CA ARG A 137 0.09 2.37 -1.98
C ARG A 137 0.71 2.41 -0.59
N ILE A 138 0.06 1.80 0.39
CA ILE A 138 0.66 1.55 1.70
C ILE A 138 0.90 0.05 1.90
N LYS A 139 1.94 -0.31 2.65
CA LYS A 139 2.13 -1.65 3.22
C LYS A 139 1.97 -1.59 4.73
N VAL A 140 1.31 -2.58 5.33
CA VAL A 140 1.08 -2.66 6.78
C VAL A 140 1.81 -3.86 7.39
N SER A 141 2.11 -3.78 8.69
CA SER A 141 2.91 -4.78 9.41
C SER A 141 2.23 -6.14 9.61
N GLY A 142 0.91 -6.22 9.42
CA GLY A 142 0.12 -7.40 9.74
C GLY A 142 -1.35 -7.19 9.39
N ASP A 143 -2.15 -8.22 9.64
CA ASP A 143 -3.59 -8.17 9.41
C ASP A 143 -4.19 -7.07 10.30
N CYS A 144 -4.85 -6.09 9.69
CA CYS A 144 -5.37 -4.92 10.40
C CYS A 144 -6.53 -4.28 9.68
N THR A 145 -7.34 -3.53 10.43
CA THR A 145 -8.28 -2.56 9.86
C THR A 145 -7.53 -1.38 9.25
N VAL A 146 -7.77 -1.07 7.97
CA VAL A 146 -7.30 0.18 7.33
C VAL A 146 -8.46 1.12 7.11
N CYS A 147 -8.33 2.38 7.52
CA CYS A 147 -9.39 3.37 7.40
C CYS A 147 -8.89 4.69 6.85
N LEU A 148 -9.72 5.30 6.00
CA LEU A 148 -9.51 6.67 5.53
C LEU A 148 -10.34 7.64 6.36
N ALA A 149 -9.81 8.83 6.56
CA ALA A 149 -10.52 9.97 7.12
C ALA A 149 -10.10 11.27 6.41
N THR A 150 -10.95 12.29 6.49
CA THR A 150 -10.54 13.64 6.08
C THR A 150 -9.55 14.17 7.10
N ASN A 151 -8.48 14.82 6.62
CA ASN A 151 -7.54 15.45 7.54
C ASN A 151 -8.13 16.76 8.08
N ILE A 152 -8.45 16.78 9.38
CA ILE A 152 -9.11 17.93 10.02
C ILE A 152 -8.20 19.17 10.17
N GLY A 153 -6.88 18.98 10.16
CA GLY A 153 -5.90 20.06 10.36
C GLY A 153 -5.52 20.78 9.07
N ARG A 154 -5.51 20.07 7.94
CA ARG A 154 -5.09 20.57 6.61
C ARG A 154 -6.25 20.84 5.65
N GLY A 155 -7.48 20.61 6.10
CA GLY A 155 -8.66 21.29 5.60
C GLY A 155 -9.33 20.66 4.37
N LYS A 156 -9.97 21.52 3.58
CA LYS A 156 -10.93 21.19 2.51
C LYS A 156 -10.24 20.84 1.18
N ILE A 157 -11.02 20.42 0.20
CA ILE A 157 -10.53 20.21 -1.16
C ILE A 157 -10.36 21.56 -1.86
N VAL A 158 -9.25 21.73 -2.57
CA VAL A 158 -9.07 22.78 -3.57
C VAL A 158 -9.36 22.17 -4.94
N LEU A 159 -10.38 22.69 -5.61
CA LEU A 159 -10.69 22.34 -7.01
C LEU A 159 -10.05 23.37 -7.93
N GLU A 160 -9.79 22.99 -9.19
CA GLU A 160 -9.21 23.90 -10.18
C GLU A 160 -10.02 25.19 -10.39
N ASN A 161 -11.34 25.09 -10.34
CA ASN A 161 -12.23 26.24 -10.31
C ASN A 161 -12.74 26.39 -8.88
N GLY A 162 -12.04 27.16 -8.05
CA GLY A 162 -12.25 27.29 -6.59
C GLY A 162 -13.61 27.84 -6.13
N ASN A 163 -14.62 27.84 -7.01
CA ASN A 163 -15.97 28.32 -6.77
C ASN A 163 -17.00 27.22 -6.49
N GLU A 164 -16.62 25.93 -6.56
CA GLU A 164 -17.57 24.84 -6.28
C GLU A 164 -17.54 24.39 -4.81
N PRO A 165 -18.72 24.16 -4.18
CA PRO A 165 -18.77 23.49 -2.89
C PRO A 165 -18.18 22.08 -3.03
N ASN A 166 -17.30 21.73 -2.10
CA ASN A 166 -16.54 20.50 -2.16
C ASN A 166 -16.81 19.64 -0.93
N ASP A 167 -17.18 18.39 -1.19
CA ASP A 167 -17.27 17.34 -0.17
C ASP A 167 -16.27 16.24 -0.55
N LEU A 168 -15.45 15.86 0.44
CA LEU A 168 -14.57 14.72 0.35
C LEU A 168 -15.31 13.51 0.94
N SER A 169 -15.85 12.67 0.07
CA SER A 169 -16.52 11.44 0.47
C SER A 169 -15.47 10.38 0.78
N ILE A 170 -15.39 9.97 2.04
CA ILE A 170 -14.42 8.98 2.51
C ILE A 170 -15.14 7.87 3.25
N GLY A 171 -14.84 6.63 2.86
CA GLY A 171 -15.24 5.44 3.58
C GLY A 171 -14.09 4.88 4.43
N CYS A 172 -14.32 4.73 5.73
CA CYS A 172 -13.55 3.81 6.57
C CYS A 172 -14.12 2.41 6.32
N THR A 173 -13.55 1.71 5.34
CA THR A 173 -13.86 0.30 5.11
C THR A 173 -12.85 -0.52 5.87
N ALA A 174 -13.26 -1.13 6.99
CA ALA A 174 -12.41 -2.11 7.65
C ALA A 174 -12.17 -3.29 6.71
N ILE A 175 -11.02 -3.31 6.05
CA ILE A 175 -10.57 -4.47 5.29
C ILE A 175 -9.89 -5.40 6.28
N THR A 176 -10.54 -6.50 6.63
CA THR A 176 -9.88 -7.60 7.34
C THR A 176 -9.15 -8.43 6.30
N ILE A 177 -7.82 -8.41 6.34
CA ILE A 177 -7.02 -9.33 5.53
C ILE A 177 -6.99 -10.69 6.23
N VAL A 178 -7.22 -11.76 5.47
CA VAL A 178 -6.99 -13.12 5.93
C VAL A 178 -6.19 -13.86 4.87
N CYS A 179 -4.92 -14.15 5.16
CA CYS A 179 -4.11 -15.06 4.37
C CYS A 179 -4.28 -16.48 4.90
N THR A 180 -4.62 -17.42 4.02
CA THR A 180 -4.81 -18.84 4.35
C THR A 180 -3.73 -19.65 3.66
N VAL A 181 -2.99 -20.46 4.42
CA VAL A 181 -1.95 -21.33 3.86
C VAL A 181 -2.58 -22.26 2.81
N PRO A 182 -2.13 -22.24 1.55
CA PRO A 182 -2.68 -23.11 0.52
C PRO A 182 -2.30 -24.57 0.80
N ASP A 183 -3.15 -25.50 0.37
CA ASP A 183 -2.76 -26.91 0.29
C ASP A 183 -1.93 -27.13 -0.98
N VAL A 184 -0.66 -27.46 -0.76
CA VAL A 184 0.35 -27.72 -1.79
C VAL A 184 0.94 -29.12 -1.66
N LEU A 185 0.28 -30.02 -0.91
CA LEU A 185 0.73 -31.39 -0.75
C LEU A 185 0.83 -32.09 -2.11
N GLY A 186 2.01 -32.64 -2.39
CA GLY A 186 2.29 -33.36 -3.63
C GLY A 186 2.59 -32.47 -4.83
N ASP A 187 2.51 -31.14 -4.70
CA ASP A 187 2.94 -30.21 -5.76
C ASP A 187 4.46 -30.21 -5.90
N ALA A 188 4.94 -29.93 -7.11
CA ALA A 188 6.36 -29.65 -7.33
C ALA A 188 6.80 -28.45 -6.48
N ASN A 189 7.97 -28.52 -5.84
CA ASN A 189 8.47 -27.47 -4.94
C ASN A 189 8.35 -26.05 -5.53
N VAL A 190 8.68 -25.86 -6.81
CA VAL A 190 8.59 -24.56 -7.50
C VAL A 190 7.13 -24.07 -7.58
N MET A 191 6.17 -24.95 -7.86
CA MET A 191 4.75 -24.58 -7.94
C MET A 191 4.19 -24.26 -6.56
N ALA A 192 4.58 -25.03 -5.54
CA ALA A 192 4.20 -24.78 -4.15
C ALA A 192 4.69 -23.41 -3.67
N GLN A 193 5.95 -23.05 -3.98
CA GLN A 193 6.49 -21.73 -3.62
C GLN A 193 5.70 -20.59 -4.28
N VAL A 194 5.34 -20.73 -5.56
CA VAL A 194 4.52 -19.73 -6.26
C VAL A 194 3.13 -19.60 -5.63
N ALA A 195 2.50 -20.72 -5.27
CA ALA A 195 1.19 -20.71 -4.61
C ALA A 195 1.24 -20.03 -3.23
N ILE A 196 2.26 -20.34 -2.42
CA ILE A 196 2.46 -19.76 -1.09
C ILE A 196 2.70 -18.25 -1.17
N GLN A 197 3.59 -17.81 -2.05
CA GLN A 197 3.86 -16.38 -2.27
C GLN A 197 2.61 -15.65 -2.81
N GLY A 198 1.87 -16.28 -3.73
CA GLY A 198 0.62 -15.74 -4.24
C GLY A 198 -0.48 -15.62 -3.18
N ALA A 199 -0.45 -16.48 -2.16
CA ALA A 199 -1.36 -16.44 -1.00
C ALA A 199 -0.95 -15.42 0.08
N GLY A 200 0.13 -14.66 -0.14
CA GLY A 200 0.55 -13.58 0.77
C GLY A 200 1.60 -13.95 1.79
N PHE A 201 2.21 -15.13 1.66
CA PHE A 201 3.24 -15.61 2.58
C PHE A 201 4.64 -15.47 2.00
N THR A 202 5.64 -15.65 2.85
CA THR A 202 7.05 -15.75 2.46
C THR A 202 7.50 -17.22 2.54
N ILE A 203 8.52 -17.57 1.77
CA ILE A 203 9.10 -18.92 1.82
C ILE A 203 10.10 -18.97 2.96
N GLY A 204 9.87 -19.87 3.91
CA GLY A 204 10.80 -20.16 5.00
C GLY A 204 11.84 -21.20 4.59
N ASP A 205 12.20 -22.07 5.53
CA ASP A 205 13.16 -23.14 5.31
C ASP A 205 12.58 -24.23 4.39
N ILE A 206 13.39 -24.71 3.46
CA ILE A 206 13.09 -25.88 2.64
C ILE A 206 14.00 -27.03 3.09
N THR A 207 13.40 -28.07 3.65
CA THR A 207 14.11 -29.27 4.08
C THR A 207 13.73 -30.46 3.20
N THR A 208 14.61 -31.44 3.11
CA THR A 208 14.36 -32.65 2.32
C THR A 208 14.35 -33.89 3.20
N VAL A 209 13.41 -34.80 2.94
CA VAL A 209 13.31 -36.10 3.59
C VAL A 209 12.93 -37.16 2.56
N CYS A 210 13.41 -38.40 2.73
CA CYS A 210 12.99 -39.49 1.85
C CYS A 210 11.50 -39.80 2.03
N SER A 211 10.83 -40.18 0.94
CA SER A 211 9.44 -40.61 0.95
C SER A 211 9.21 -41.76 -0.03
N ASP A 212 8.53 -42.80 0.43
CA ASP A 212 8.15 -43.94 -0.41
C ASP A 212 6.95 -43.63 -1.32
N THR A 213 6.18 -42.58 -1.01
CA THR A 213 4.87 -42.31 -1.66
C THR A 213 4.81 -40.97 -2.39
N ILE A 214 5.67 -40.01 -2.04
CA ILE A 214 5.72 -38.69 -2.68
C ILE A 214 6.92 -38.64 -3.63
N ALA A 215 6.68 -38.27 -4.88
CA ALA A 215 7.71 -38.17 -5.92
C ALA A 215 8.83 -37.21 -5.51
N ASP A 216 10.07 -37.51 -5.91
CA ASP A 216 11.23 -36.65 -5.69
C ASP A 216 10.98 -35.22 -6.20
N GLY A 217 11.33 -34.23 -5.38
CA GLY A 217 11.11 -32.81 -5.67
C GLY A 217 9.69 -32.28 -5.37
N ASN A 218 8.76 -33.12 -4.92
CA ASN A 218 7.40 -32.70 -4.54
C ASN A 218 7.26 -32.47 -3.02
N VAL A 219 6.36 -31.57 -2.64
CA VAL A 219 6.11 -31.19 -1.24
C VAL A 219 5.42 -32.31 -0.47
N ILE A 220 5.91 -32.58 0.73
CA ILE A 220 5.36 -33.52 1.72
C ILE A 220 4.51 -32.78 2.75
N SER A 221 4.93 -31.60 3.18
CA SER A 221 4.19 -30.83 4.18
C SER A 221 4.62 -29.37 4.20
N THR A 222 3.77 -28.54 4.79
CA THR A 222 4.06 -27.14 5.11
C THR A 222 3.99 -26.92 6.62
N ASP A 223 4.75 -25.94 7.11
CA ASP A 223 4.58 -25.39 8.46
C ASP A 223 4.64 -23.85 8.39
N PRO A 224 3.56 -23.12 8.70
CA PRO A 224 2.27 -23.59 9.20
C PRO A 224 1.53 -24.55 8.25
N VAL A 225 0.68 -25.41 8.82
CA VAL A 225 -0.05 -26.43 8.05
C VAL A 225 -1.11 -25.80 7.15
N ALA A 226 -1.42 -26.45 6.03
CA ALA A 226 -2.44 -26.02 5.09
C ALA A 226 -3.77 -25.66 5.77
N TYR A 227 -4.46 -24.68 5.19
CA TYR A 227 -5.73 -24.11 5.66
C TYR A 227 -5.70 -23.34 6.99
N THR A 228 -4.52 -23.14 7.59
CA THR A 228 -4.36 -22.24 8.74
C THR A 228 -4.20 -20.79 8.31
N THR A 229 -4.44 -19.85 9.24
CA THR A 229 -4.35 -18.40 9.01
C THR A 229 -3.37 -17.76 9.99
N PRO A 230 -2.05 -17.99 9.86
CA PRO A 230 -1.05 -17.49 10.80
C PRO A 230 -0.81 -15.97 10.69
N GLY A 231 -1.45 -15.31 9.71
CA GLY A 231 -1.25 -13.91 9.36
C GLY A 231 -0.40 -13.77 8.10
N CYS A 232 -0.68 -12.75 7.29
CA CYS A 232 0.06 -12.52 6.05
C CYS A 232 1.54 -12.18 6.31
N ASN A 233 2.41 -12.49 5.34
CA ASN A 233 3.87 -12.42 5.42
C ASN A 233 4.50 -13.35 6.48
N THR A 234 3.75 -14.32 7.00
CA THR A 234 4.34 -15.42 7.78
C THR A 234 5.21 -16.28 6.86
N ASP A 235 6.36 -16.71 7.36
CA ASP A 235 7.19 -17.70 6.67
C ASP A 235 6.50 -19.07 6.70
N VAL A 236 6.37 -19.69 5.53
CA VAL A 236 5.89 -21.07 5.39
C VAL A 236 7.07 -21.95 5.02
N ASN A 237 7.47 -22.81 5.94
CA ASN A 237 8.49 -23.83 5.73
C ASN A 237 7.95 -24.97 4.88
N LEU A 238 8.81 -25.58 4.06
CA LEU A 238 8.48 -26.72 3.20
C LEU A 238 9.32 -27.93 3.58
N VAL A 239 8.67 -29.09 3.62
CA VAL A 239 9.36 -30.39 3.58
C VAL A 239 9.14 -30.98 2.20
N VAL A 240 10.22 -31.31 1.49
CA VAL A 240 10.21 -31.80 0.11
C VAL A 240 10.74 -33.23 0.08
N SER A 241 10.16 -34.07 -0.76
CA SER A 241 10.61 -35.44 -0.96
C SER A 241 11.95 -35.49 -1.66
N ALA A 242 12.86 -36.31 -1.13
CA ALA A 242 14.09 -36.75 -1.81
C ALA A 242 13.89 -38.08 -2.58
N GLY A 243 12.63 -38.49 -2.78
CA GLY A 243 12.28 -39.77 -3.36
C GLY A 243 12.46 -40.95 -2.40
N GLN A 244 12.33 -42.17 -2.95
CA GLN A 244 12.43 -43.40 -2.18
C GLN A 244 13.87 -43.61 -1.66
N PRO A 245 14.07 -44.08 -0.42
CA PRO A 245 15.40 -44.39 0.08
C PRO A 245 16.12 -45.41 -0.81
N THR A 246 17.37 -45.12 -1.19
CA THR A 246 18.21 -46.10 -1.89
C THR A 246 18.98 -46.93 -0.87
N VAL A 247 18.91 -48.26 -1.01
CA VAL A 247 19.72 -49.18 -0.20
C VAL A 247 21.04 -49.41 -0.93
N PRO A 248 22.21 -49.16 -0.30
CA PRO A 248 23.51 -49.47 -0.89
C PRO A 248 23.66 -50.96 -1.17
N ASP A 249 24.20 -51.30 -2.34
CA ASP A 249 24.57 -52.68 -2.66
C ASP A 249 25.81 -53.09 -1.86
N VAL A 250 25.73 -54.22 -1.16
CA VAL A 250 26.84 -54.79 -0.39
C VAL A 250 27.33 -56.06 -1.07
N VAL A 251 28.38 -55.89 -1.88
CA VAL A 251 29.09 -56.96 -2.60
C VAL A 251 30.01 -57.77 -1.69
#